data_AF-A0A9N9UN21-F1
#
_entry.id   AF-A0A9N9UN21-F1
#
_cell.length_a   1.000
_cell.length_b   1.000
_cell.length_c   1.000
_cell.angle_alpha   90.00
_cell.angle_beta   90.00
_cell.angle_gamma   90.00
#
_symmetry.space_group_name_H-M   'P 1'
#
loop_
_entity.id
_entity.type
_entity.pdbx_description
1 polymer ?
#
loop_
_entity_poly.entity_id
_entity_poly.type
_entity_poly.pdbx_seq_one_letter_code
_entity_poly.pdbx_strand_id
1 'polypeptide(L)'
;MKSHGPFLLVDVGSGVSFYKVSDGSTWERVGGTTLGGASLMGLVALLTKARSPEEMLELAEQGQNSKVDKLIGDIYGSDYMGIGLRKTAVAATFGNVFGILGRAEREGKTQPAGEELFKDADICRSMLMAVFNNIAMLSCMQCENLGLLTICLQGSYLWDSNRVLQILATSIEFYSKAKAKAYMYTKDGNLRPIEGYSTLGQ
;
A
#
# COMPACT_ATOMS: atom_id res chain seq x y z
N MET A 1 -24.40 -9.92 18.87
CA MET A 1 -23.21 -9.31 18.21
C MET A 1 -22.59 -8.36 19.23
N LYS A 2 -21.36 -8.58 19.72
CA LYS A 2 -20.73 -7.60 20.63
C LYS A 2 -20.53 -6.33 19.81
N SER A 3 -21.15 -5.21 20.21
CA SER A 3 -21.00 -3.95 19.48
C SER A 3 -19.56 -3.49 19.62
N HIS A 4 -18.78 -3.58 18.54
CA HIS A 4 -17.57 -2.81 18.45
C HIS A 4 -17.95 -1.32 18.50
N GLY A 5 -17.13 -0.51 19.18
CA GLY A 5 -17.27 0.94 19.12
C GLY A 5 -17.13 1.46 17.69
N PRO A 6 -17.38 2.75 17.44
CA PRO A 6 -17.35 3.31 16.10
C PRO A 6 -16.00 3.05 15.42
N PHE A 7 -16.03 2.78 14.11
CA PHE A 7 -14.84 2.45 13.33
C PHE A 7 -14.92 3.03 11.92
N LEU A 8 -13.75 3.14 11.28
CA LEU A 8 -13.66 3.50 9.88
C LEU A 8 -13.70 2.23 9.04
N LEU A 9 -14.70 2.08 8.18
CA LEU A 9 -14.74 1.05 7.16
C LEU A 9 -14.04 1.57 5.89
N VAL A 10 -13.03 0.85 5.45
CA VAL A 10 -12.24 1.13 4.25
C VAL A 10 -12.59 0.06 3.23
N ASP A 11 -13.37 0.46 2.22
CA ASP A 11 -13.81 -0.42 1.15
C ASP A 11 -12.90 -0.25 -0.08
N VAL A 12 -12.02 -1.24 -0.28
CA VAL A 12 -11.02 -1.27 -1.36
C VAL A 12 -11.59 -2.01 -2.57
N GLY A 13 -12.20 -1.24 -3.45
CA GLY A 13 -12.71 -1.68 -4.75
C GLY A 13 -11.85 -1.16 -5.91
N SER A 14 -12.51 -0.86 -7.03
CA SER A 14 -11.87 -0.20 -8.18
C SER A 14 -11.23 1.13 -7.78
N GLY A 15 -11.97 1.95 -7.02
CA GLY A 15 -11.44 3.03 -6.19
C GLY A 15 -11.51 2.64 -4.70
N VAL A 16 -11.37 3.59 -3.80
CA VAL A 16 -11.52 3.35 -2.35
C VAL A 16 -12.54 4.30 -1.77
N SER A 17 -13.44 3.78 -0.93
CA SER A 17 -14.38 4.58 -0.15
C SER A 17 -14.13 4.40 1.34
N PHE A 18 -14.28 5.50 2.08
CA PHE A 18 -14.15 5.54 3.53
C PHE A 18 -15.54 5.80 4.12
N TYR A 19 -15.97 4.96 5.05
CA TYR A 19 -17.23 5.13 5.77
C TYR A 19 -16.99 5.17 7.27
N LYS A 20 -17.62 6.11 7.97
CA LYS A 20 -17.74 6.03 9.42
C LYS A 20 -18.92 5.12 9.76
N VAL A 21 -18.66 4.10 10.56
CA VAL A 21 -19.70 3.20 11.10
C VAL A 21 -19.82 3.47 12.59
N SER A 22 -21.00 3.90 13.05
CA SER A 22 -21.18 4.37 14.43
C SER A 22 -21.67 3.28 15.39
N ASP A 23 -22.65 2.48 14.97
CA ASP A 23 -23.36 1.51 15.82
C ASP A 23 -23.80 0.23 15.07
N GLY A 24 -23.16 -0.05 13.92
CA GLY A 24 -23.48 -1.20 13.07
C GLY A 24 -24.75 -1.04 12.22
N SER A 25 -25.53 0.03 12.42
CA SER A 25 -26.72 0.34 11.62
C SER A 25 -26.57 1.63 10.82
N THR A 26 -25.77 2.56 11.32
CA THR A 26 -25.51 3.84 10.67
C THR A 26 -24.13 3.87 10.03
N TRP A 27 -24.10 4.18 8.74
CA TRP A 27 -22.90 4.29 7.91
C TRP A 27 -22.97 5.58 7.09
N GLU A 28 -21.89 6.36 7.15
CA GLU A 28 -21.77 7.64 6.47
C GLU A 28 -20.49 7.65 5.64
N ARG A 29 -20.58 7.99 4.35
CA ARG A 29 -19.40 8.11 3.50
C ARG A 29 -18.65 9.41 3.83
N VAL A 30 -17.45 9.27 4.38
CA VAL A 30 -16.61 10.40 4.83
C VAL A 30 -15.52 10.78 3.84
N GLY A 31 -15.29 9.96 2.81
CA GLY A 31 -14.33 10.28 1.77
C GLY A 31 -14.00 9.11 0.85
N GLY A 32 -12.91 9.25 0.10
CA GLY A 32 -12.37 8.19 -0.75
C GLY A 32 -11.15 8.64 -1.53
N THR A 33 -10.56 7.70 -2.27
CA THR A 33 -9.50 7.97 -3.25
C THR A 33 -9.76 7.22 -4.55
N THR A 34 -9.40 7.81 -5.68
CA THR A 34 -9.46 7.14 -6.98
C THR A 34 -8.34 6.12 -7.15
N LEU A 35 -7.25 6.23 -6.38
CA LEU A 35 -6.12 5.29 -6.40
C LEU A 35 -6.47 4.01 -5.61
N GLY A 36 -7.38 3.22 -6.17
CA GLY A 36 -7.77 1.91 -5.66
C GLY A 36 -7.19 0.77 -6.49
N GLY A 37 -7.83 -0.39 -6.40
CA GLY A 37 -7.32 -1.61 -7.02
C GLY A 37 -7.41 -1.63 -8.55
N ALA A 38 -8.39 -0.95 -9.15
CA ALA A 38 -8.44 -0.83 -10.62
C ALA A 38 -7.32 0.07 -11.15
N SER A 39 -6.96 1.14 -10.42
CA SER A 39 -5.80 1.95 -10.76
C SER A 39 -4.51 1.16 -10.65
N LEU A 40 -4.35 0.34 -9.60
CA LEU A 40 -3.21 -0.56 -9.45
C LEU A 40 -3.10 -1.51 -10.65
N MET A 41 -4.17 -2.27 -10.93
CA MET A 41 -4.15 -3.25 -12.02
C MET A 41 -4.00 -2.60 -13.39
N GLY A 42 -4.61 -1.43 -13.62
CA GLY A 42 -4.46 -0.68 -14.86
C GLY A 42 -3.02 -0.24 -15.10
N LEU A 43 -2.35 0.31 -14.09
CA LEU A 43 -0.93 0.70 -14.19
C LEU A 43 -0.02 -0.51 -14.37
N VAL A 44 -0.26 -1.59 -13.63
CA VAL A 44 0.50 -2.84 -13.78
C VAL A 44 0.36 -3.39 -15.20
N ALA A 45 -0.85 -3.40 -15.77
CA ALA A 45 -1.09 -3.89 -17.12
C ALA A 45 -0.39 -3.02 -18.20
N LEU A 46 -0.28 -1.71 -17.96
CA LEU A 46 0.42 -0.77 -18.84
C LEU A 46 1.95 -0.89 -18.75
N LEU A 47 2.48 -1.18 -17.57
CA LEU A 47 3.91 -1.10 -17.28
C LEU A 47 4.63 -2.45 -17.28
N THR A 48 3.90 -3.56 -17.22
CA THR A 48 4.46 -4.90 -17.06
C THR A 48 3.70 -5.92 -17.92
N LYS A 49 4.15 -7.17 -17.91
CA LYS A 49 3.49 -8.31 -18.57
C LYS A 49 2.42 -8.97 -17.72
N ALA A 50 2.24 -8.59 -16.45
CA ALA A 50 1.22 -9.18 -15.57
C ALA A 50 -0.20 -8.82 -16.02
N ARG A 51 -1.12 -9.78 -16.05
CA ARG A 51 -2.50 -9.64 -16.53
C ARG A 51 -3.56 -10.06 -15.52
N SER A 52 -3.16 -10.64 -14.40
CA SER A 52 -4.07 -10.95 -13.29
C SER A 52 -3.52 -10.45 -11.93
N PRO A 53 -4.38 -10.28 -10.91
CA PRO A 53 -3.95 -10.02 -9.55
C PRO A 53 -2.96 -11.07 -9.03
N GLU A 54 -3.19 -12.34 -9.35
CA GLU A 54 -2.36 -13.46 -8.91
C GLU A 54 -0.94 -13.33 -9.49
N GLU A 55 -0.82 -13.11 -10.81
CA GLU A 55 0.47 -12.91 -11.47
C GLU A 55 1.20 -11.68 -10.93
N MET A 56 0.49 -10.58 -10.71
CA MET A 56 1.05 -9.34 -10.15
C MET A 56 1.59 -9.56 -8.73
N LEU A 57 0.82 -10.26 -7.88
CA LEU A 57 1.22 -10.58 -6.53
C LEU A 57 2.46 -11.48 -6.53
N GLU A 58 2.49 -12.53 -7.35
CA GLU A 58 3.65 -13.43 -7.51
C GLU A 58 4.91 -12.68 -7.95
N LEU A 59 4.80 -11.81 -8.96
CA LEU A 59 5.89 -10.95 -9.41
C LEU A 59 6.35 -10.00 -8.30
N ALA A 60 5.40 -9.38 -7.60
CA ALA A 60 5.70 -8.51 -6.47
C ALA A 60 6.35 -9.24 -5.29
N GLU A 61 6.25 -10.57 -5.18
CA GLU A 61 6.97 -11.31 -4.15
C GLU A 61 8.48 -11.39 -4.41
N GLN A 62 8.84 -11.45 -5.69
CA GLN A 62 10.21 -11.61 -6.17
C GLN A 62 10.89 -10.26 -6.43
N GLY A 63 10.12 -9.17 -6.41
CA GLY A 63 10.58 -7.83 -6.72
C GLY A 63 11.31 -7.12 -5.59
N GLN A 64 12.24 -6.26 -5.97
CA GLN A 64 12.97 -5.34 -5.12
C GLN A 64 12.62 -3.90 -5.52
N ASN A 65 11.69 -3.29 -4.80
CA ASN A 65 11.23 -1.94 -5.12
C ASN A 65 12.36 -0.89 -5.05
N SER A 66 13.43 -1.12 -4.29
CA SER A 66 14.63 -0.26 -4.25
C SER A 66 15.33 -0.07 -5.61
N LYS A 67 15.05 -0.92 -6.60
CA LYS A 67 15.56 -0.78 -7.97
C LYS A 67 14.86 0.33 -8.76
N VAL A 68 13.66 0.71 -8.35
CA VAL A 68 12.82 1.69 -9.06
C VAL A 68 12.41 2.87 -8.17
N ASP A 69 12.16 2.62 -6.89
CA ASP A 69 11.83 3.62 -5.88
C ASP A 69 13.08 4.30 -5.34
N LYS A 70 12.92 5.57 -4.98
CA LYS A 70 13.92 6.29 -4.18
C LYS A 70 13.60 6.10 -2.70
N LEU A 71 14.57 5.60 -1.95
CA LEU A 71 14.45 5.35 -0.51
C LEU A 71 15.06 6.49 0.31
N ILE A 72 14.73 6.55 1.60
CA ILE A 72 15.35 7.48 2.56
C ILE A 72 16.88 7.30 2.60
N GLY A 73 17.36 6.06 2.55
CA GLY A 73 18.79 5.75 2.50
C GLY A 73 19.49 6.29 1.25
N ASP A 74 18.81 6.42 0.12
CA ASP A 74 19.38 6.98 -1.11
C ASP A 74 19.59 8.51 -0.99
N ILE A 75 18.87 9.18 -0.08
CA ILE A 75 18.94 10.62 0.14
C ILE A 75 19.90 10.94 1.28
N TYR A 76 19.82 10.21 2.39
CA TYR A 76 20.52 10.53 3.64
C TYR A 76 21.66 9.55 3.99
N GLY A 77 21.85 8.46 3.24
CA GLY A 77 22.85 7.42 3.49
C GLY A 77 22.61 6.57 4.75
N SER A 78 21.59 6.90 5.55
CA SER A 78 21.30 6.32 6.86
C SER A 78 19.82 6.47 7.22
N ASP A 79 19.42 5.95 8.39
CA ASP A 79 18.10 6.22 8.95
C ASP A 79 17.95 7.72 9.25
N TYR A 80 16.80 8.29 8.93
CA TYR A 80 16.51 9.68 9.23
C TYR A 80 15.77 9.79 10.57
N MET A 81 16.56 9.67 11.65
CA MET A 81 16.08 9.60 13.03
C MET A 81 15.30 10.84 13.48
N GLY A 82 15.58 12.01 12.91
CA GLY A 82 14.91 13.27 13.27
C GLY A 82 13.39 13.25 13.09
N ILE A 83 12.87 12.38 12.20
CA ILE A 83 11.44 12.18 11.99
C ILE A 83 11.03 10.69 12.03
N GLY A 84 11.91 9.83 12.55
CA GLY A 84 11.62 8.41 12.76
C GLY A 84 11.51 7.56 11.49
N LEU A 85 12.16 7.95 10.39
CA LEU A 85 12.13 7.19 9.14
C LEU A 85 13.35 6.26 9.02
N ARG A 86 13.11 4.97 8.76
CA ARG A 86 14.17 4.01 8.42
C ARG A 86 14.70 4.26 7.01
N LYS A 87 15.96 3.92 6.76
CA LYS A 87 16.62 4.03 5.44
C LYS A 87 15.92 3.25 4.34
N THR A 88 15.17 2.20 4.71
CA THR A 88 14.40 1.35 3.79
C THR A 88 13.02 1.91 3.44
N ALA A 89 12.58 2.98 4.12
CA ALA A 89 11.31 3.62 3.80
C ALA A 89 11.37 4.27 2.41
N VAL A 90 10.30 4.12 1.65
CA VAL A 90 10.15 4.77 0.34
C VAL A 90 9.97 6.27 0.55
N ALA A 91 10.87 7.06 -0.04
CA ALA A 91 10.77 8.51 -0.08
C ALA A 91 9.99 8.99 -1.31
N ALA A 92 10.21 8.35 -2.46
CA ALA A 92 9.46 8.61 -3.69
C ALA A 92 9.30 7.33 -4.53
N THR A 93 8.05 6.91 -4.71
CA THR A 93 7.68 5.82 -5.63
C THR A 93 8.20 6.13 -7.04
N PHE A 94 8.88 5.17 -7.67
CA PHE A 94 9.55 5.33 -8.97
C PHE A 94 10.58 6.47 -9.07
N GLY A 95 11.02 7.04 -7.95
CA GLY A 95 11.90 8.20 -7.92
C GLY A 95 13.31 7.99 -8.51
N ASN A 96 13.71 6.75 -8.77
CA ASN A 96 14.98 6.42 -9.43
C ASN A 96 14.85 6.28 -10.95
N VAL A 97 13.65 5.98 -11.47
CA VAL A 97 13.42 5.60 -12.88
C VAL A 97 13.89 6.67 -13.85
N PHE A 98 13.44 7.92 -13.69
CA PHE A 98 13.78 9.02 -14.60
C PHE A 98 15.30 9.28 -14.68
N GLY A 99 15.99 9.21 -13.54
CA GLY A 99 17.45 9.39 -13.49
C GLY A 99 18.22 8.22 -14.10
N ILE A 100 17.71 6.99 -13.98
CA ILE A 100 18.31 5.81 -14.61
C ILE A 100 18.18 5.89 -16.14
N LEU A 101 16.99 6.24 -16.64
CA LEU A 101 16.75 6.39 -18.08
C LEU A 101 17.66 7.47 -18.69
N GLY A 102 17.71 8.66 -18.07
CA GLY A 102 18.56 9.75 -18.57
C GLY A 102 20.06 9.43 -18.54
N ARG A 103 20.53 8.53 -17.66
CA ARG A 103 21.92 8.03 -17.68
C ARG A 103 22.14 7.03 -18.82
N ALA A 104 21.22 6.08 -19.00
CA ALA A 104 21.31 5.09 -20.07
C ALA A 104 21.36 5.76 -21.46
N GLU A 105 20.53 6.78 -21.68
CA GLU A 105 20.54 7.59 -22.91
C GLU A 105 21.91 8.26 -23.16
N ARG A 106 22.51 8.87 -22.13
CA ARG A 106 23.84 9.51 -22.23
C ARG A 106 24.97 8.52 -22.49
N GLU A 107 24.82 7.29 -22.00
CA GLU A 107 25.76 6.19 -22.22
C GLU A 107 25.58 5.52 -23.59
N GLY A 108 24.68 6.02 -24.45
CA GLY A 108 24.44 5.48 -25.78
C GLY A 108 23.76 4.11 -25.79
N LYS A 109 23.09 3.72 -24.69
CA LYS A 109 22.26 2.50 -24.64
C LYS A 109 20.96 2.79 -25.37
N THR A 110 20.94 2.53 -26.67
CA THR A 110 19.87 2.87 -27.64
C THR A 110 18.69 1.90 -27.68
N GLN A 111 18.35 1.23 -26.57
CA GLN A 111 17.09 0.48 -26.54
C GLN A 111 15.94 1.36 -26.02
N PRO A 112 14.89 1.60 -26.82
CA PRO A 112 13.66 2.21 -26.34
C PRO A 112 12.82 1.14 -25.62
N ALA A 113 12.10 1.58 -24.59
CA ALA A 113 11.23 0.80 -23.69
C ALA A 113 11.99 0.09 -22.55
N GLY A 114 11.65 0.45 -21.31
CA GLY A 114 12.27 -0.01 -20.07
C GLY A 114 12.18 -1.52 -19.77
N GLU A 115 11.87 -2.38 -20.74
CA GLU A 115 11.75 -3.84 -20.56
C GLU A 115 13.08 -4.52 -20.18
N GLU A 116 14.24 -4.03 -20.64
CA GLU A 116 15.54 -4.56 -20.21
C GLU A 116 16.09 -3.89 -18.94
N LEU A 117 15.70 -2.64 -18.66
CA LEU A 117 16.28 -1.85 -17.56
C LEU A 117 15.58 -2.09 -16.22
N PHE A 118 14.28 -2.41 -16.23
CA PHE A 118 13.49 -2.60 -15.03
C PHE A 118 12.74 -3.93 -15.12
N LYS A 119 12.86 -4.73 -14.07
CA LYS A 119 12.13 -6.00 -14.01
C LYS A 119 10.67 -5.72 -13.67
N ASP A 120 9.77 -6.42 -14.35
CA ASP A 120 8.33 -6.44 -14.03
C ASP A 120 8.07 -6.70 -12.54
N ALA A 121 8.85 -7.59 -11.93
CA ALA A 121 8.81 -7.88 -10.50
C ALA A 121 9.04 -6.63 -9.62
N ASP A 122 10.05 -5.82 -9.95
CA ASP A 122 10.41 -4.61 -9.20
C ASP A 122 9.31 -3.54 -9.34
N ILE A 123 8.73 -3.42 -10.55
CA ILE A 123 7.61 -2.52 -10.86
C ILE A 123 6.35 -2.96 -10.10
N CYS A 124 6.00 -4.25 -10.14
CA CYS A 124 4.85 -4.80 -9.41
C CYS A 124 5.00 -4.60 -7.91
N ARG A 125 6.19 -4.86 -7.34
CA ARG A 125 6.48 -4.61 -5.91
C ARG A 125 6.28 -3.13 -5.55
N SER A 126 6.84 -2.22 -6.34
CA SER A 126 6.71 -0.78 -6.10
C SER A 126 5.25 -0.32 -6.18
N MET A 127 4.50 -0.72 -7.21
CA MET A 127 3.10 -0.34 -7.38
C MET A 127 2.21 -0.90 -6.26
N LEU A 128 2.41 -2.15 -5.87
CA LEU A 128 1.70 -2.77 -4.75
C LEU A 128 1.91 -1.95 -3.47
N MET A 129 3.17 -1.66 -3.12
CA MET A 129 3.50 -0.87 -1.94
C MET A 129 2.94 0.55 -2.04
N ALA A 130 3.05 1.20 -3.20
CA ALA A 130 2.61 2.57 -3.40
C ALA A 130 1.10 2.71 -3.16
N VAL A 131 0.28 1.87 -3.79
CA VAL A 131 -1.19 1.99 -3.67
C VAL A 131 -1.64 1.66 -2.25
N PHE A 132 -1.21 0.54 -1.68
CA PHE A 132 -1.67 0.14 -0.35
C PHE A 132 -1.12 1.02 0.78
N ASN A 133 0.10 1.57 0.66
CA ASN A 133 0.60 2.56 1.62
C ASN A 133 -0.19 3.88 1.55
N ASN A 134 -0.56 4.35 0.35
CA ASN A 134 -1.40 5.54 0.21
C ASN A 134 -2.79 5.32 0.83
N ILE A 135 -3.40 4.15 0.62
CA ILE A 135 -4.67 3.79 1.25
C ILE A 135 -4.54 3.78 2.78
N ALA A 136 -3.49 3.16 3.31
CA ALA A 136 -3.24 3.12 4.76
C ALA A 136 -3.06 4.52 5.35
N MET A 137 -2.25 5.37 4.70
CA MET A 137 -2.01 6.76 5.15
C MET A 137 -3.31 7.57 5.18
N LEU A 138 -4.10 7.53 4.10
CA LEU A 138 -5.39 8.22 4.04
C LEU A 138 -6.37 7.68 5.08
N SER A 139 -6.39 6.36 5.30
CA SER A 139 -7.22 5.74 6.33
C SER A 139 -6.85 6.24 7.73
N CYS A 140 -5.55 6.37 8.02
CA CYS A 140 -5.07 6.93 9.29
C CYS A 140 -5.49 8.39 9.47
N MET A 141 -5.36 9.22 8.42
CA MET A 141 -5.78 10.62 8.45
C MET A 141 -7.30 10.75 8.70
N GLN A 142 -8.11 9.92 8.04
CA GLN A 142 -9.57 9.88 8.25
C GLN A 142 -9.92 9.43 9.65
N CYS A 143 -9.25 8.40 10.17
CA CYS A 143 -9.43 7.95 11.55
C CYS A 143 -9.09 9.06 12.56
N GLU A 144 -7.97 9.74 12.39
CA GLU A 144 -7.56 10.84 13.27
C GLU A 144 -8.58 11.99 13.24
N ASN A 145 -9.01 12.41 12.04
CA ASN A 145 -10.00 13.46 11.87
C ASN A 145 -11.35 13.12 12.55
N LEU A 146 -11.73 11.84 12.58
CA LEU A 146 -12.99 11.38 13.16
C LEU A 146 -12.88 10.94 14.63
N GLY A 147 -11.67 10.98 15.22
CA GLY A 147 -11.41 10.49 16.58
C GLY A 147 -11.59 8.98 16.73
N LEU A 148 -11.31 8.20 15.68
CA LEU A 148 -11.47 6.74 15.65
C LEU A 148 -10.11 6.03 15.81
N LEU A 149 -10.12 4.87 16.45
CA LEU A 149 -8.93 4.03 16.66
C LEU A 149 -8.98 2.69 15.91
N THR A 150 -10.12 2.39 15.28
CA THR A 150 -10.37 1.11 14.62
C THR A 150 -10.58 1.35 13.13
N ILE A 151 -9.81 0.64 12.30
CA ILE A 151 -9.94 0.62 10.85
C ILE A 151 -10.35 -0.81 10.44
N CYS A 152 -11.52 -0.96 9.82
CA CYS A 152 -11.97 -2.21 9.23
C CYS A 152 -11.72 -2.20 7.72
N LEU A 153 -10.93 -3.15 7.23
CA LEU A 153 -10.59 -3.34 5.82
C LEU A 153 -11.55 -4.35 5.18
N GLN A 154 -12.07 -4.01 4.01
CA GLN A 154 -12.83 -4.91 3.15
C GLN A 154 -12.65 -4.54 1.67
N GLY A 155 -13.26 -5.33 0.78
CA GLY A 155 -13.36 -5.03 -0.65
C GLY A 155 -12.70 -6.09 -1.52
N SER A 156 -13.15 -6.18 -2.77
CA SER A 156 -12.75 -7.24 -3.71
C SER A 156 -11.28 -7.16 -4.13
N TYR A 157 -10.65 -6.00 -4.02
CA TYR A 157 -9.24 -5.79 -4.38
C TYR A 157 -8.26 -6.04 -3.22
N LEU A 158 -8.75 -6.61 -2.11
CA LEU A 158 -7.90 -7.26 -1.12
C LEU A 158 -7.58 -8.72 -1.52
N TRP A 159 -8.32 -9.28 -2.49
CA TRP A 159 -8.09 -10.59 -3.12
C TRP A 159 -7.93 -11.78 -2.15
N ASP A 160 -8.58 -11.72 -0.98
CA ASP A 160 -8.37 -12.67 0.12
C ASP A 160 -6.89 -12.92 0.46
N SER A 161 -6.03 -11.93 0.14
CA SER A 161 -4.59 -12.04 0.25
C SER A 161 -4.15 -11.58 1.63
N ASN A 162 -3.71 -12.54 2.45
CA ASN A 162 -3.07 -12.24 3.73
C ASN A 162 -1.90 -11.27 3.58
N ARG A 163 -1.18 -11.34 2.45
CA ARG A 163 -0.05 -10.46 2.14
C ARG A 163 -0.49 -8.99 2.00
N VAL A 164 -1.57 -8.73 1.25
CA VAL A 164 -2.12 -7.38 1.09
C VAL A 164 -2.64 -6.84 2.43
N LEU A 165 -3.36 -7.67 3.19
CA LEU A 165 -3.85 -7.31 4.51
C LEU A 165 -2.70 -6.98 5.48
N GLN A 166 -1.60 -7.76 5.46
CA GLN A 166 -0.41 -7.51 6.26
C GLN A 166 0.30 -6.20 5.87
N ILE A 167 0.41 -5.89 4.57
CA ILE A 167 0.95 -4.60 4.10
C ILE A 167 0.11 -3.46 4.68
N LEU A 168 -1.21 -3.49 4.49
CA LEU A 168 -2.11 -2.46 5.01
C LEU A 168 -2.02 -2.34 6.54
N ALA A 169 -2.06 -3.44 7.28
CA ALA A 169 -1.98 -3.43 8.73
C ALA A 169 -0.65 -2.85 9.24
N THR A 170 0.46 -3.25 8.64
CA THR A 170 1.80 -2.72 8.97
C THR A 170 1.90 -1.23 8.69
N SER A 171 1.38 -0.79 7.54
CA SER A 171 1.40 0.63 7.15
C SER A 171 0.46 1.47 8.01
N ILE A 172 -0.70 0.93 8.41
CA ILE A 172 -1.61 1.59 9.37
C ILE A 172 -0.91 1.77 10.72
N GLU A 173 -0.25 0.74 11.24
CA GLU A 173 0.50 0.84 12.49
C GLU A 173 1.62 1.88 12.39
N PHE A 174 2.34 1.90 11.26
CA PHE A 174 3.38 2.90 11.00
C PHE A 174 2.83 4.33 10.97
N TYR A 175 1.86 4.63 10.08
CA TYR A 175 1.35 5.99 9.88
C TYR A 175 0.56 6.52 11.08
N SER A 176 -0.12 5.64 11.84
CA SER A 176 -0.85 6.03 13.04
C SER A 176 0.02 6.10 14.29
N LYS A 177 1.32 5.78 14.21
CA LYS A 177 2.22 5.62 15.37
C LYS A 177 1.65 4.64 16.40
N ALA A 178 1.17 3.50 15.91
CA ALA A 178 0.51 2.42 16.65
C ALA A 178 -0.79 2.79 17.39
N LYS A 179 -1.38 3.97 17.14
CA LYS A 179 -2.66 4.38 17.75
C LYS A 179 -3.86 3.66 17.13
N ALA A 180 -3.87 3.49 15.81
CA ALA A 180 -4.94 2.83 15.10
C ALA A 180 -4.64 1.34 14.90
N LYS A 181 -5.67 0.50 14.90
CA LYS A 181 -5.56 -0.95 14.67
C LYS A 181 -6.44 -1.39 13.50
N ALA A 182 -5.89 -2.28 12.67
CA ALA A 182 -6.54 -2.81 11.49
C ALA A 182 -7.32 -4.10 11.82
N TYR A 183 -8.52 -4.21 11.26
CA TYR A 183 -9.45 -5.32 11.43
C TYR A 183 -10.02 -5.73 10.07
N MET A 184 -10.60 -6.92 10.00
CA MET A 184 -11.44 -7.39 8.90
C MET A 184 -12.68 -8.09 9.45
N TYR A 185 -13.73 -8.21 8.64
CA TYR A 185 -14.83 -9.10 8.97
C TYR A 185 -14.46 -10.57 8.74
N THR A 186 -14.87 -11.44 9.66
CA THR A 186 -14.94 -12.89 9.43
C THR A 186 -16.19 -13.23 8.63
N LYS A 187 -16.23 -14.44 8.05
CA LYS A 187 -17.42 -14.95 7.35
C LYS A 187 -18.67 -14.95 8.24
N ASP A 188 -18.50 -15.07 9.54
CA ASP A 188 -19.57 -15.06 10.54
C ASP A 188 -19.96 -13.63 11.00
N GLY A 189 -19.44 -12.59 10.34
CA GLY A 189 -19.79 -11.19 10.58
C GLY A 189 -19.12 -10.55 11.81
N ASN A 190 -18.09 -11.17 12.39
CA ASN A 190 -17.36 -10.61 13.53
C ASN A 190 -16.10 -9.87 13.08
N LEU A 191 -15.70 -8.80 13.78
CA LEU A 191 -14.40 -8.17 13.51
C LEU A 191 -13.26 -9.00 14.10
N ARG A 192 -12.23 -9.23 13.29
CA ARG A 192 -10.99 -9.91 13.65
C ARG A 192 -9.81 -8.97 13.42
N PRO A 193 -8.87 -8.82 14.37
CA PRO A 193 -7.67 -8.04 14.15
C PRO A 193 -6.82 -8.66 13.05
N ILE A 194 -6.16 -7.81 12.27
CA ILE A 194 -5.18 -8.23 11.27
C ILE A 194 -3.79 -8.02 11.87
N GLU A 195 -2.98 -9.07 11.89
CA GLU A 195 -1.58 -8.96 12.29
C GLU A 195 -0.75 -8.35 11.15
N GLY A 196 0.08 -7.36 11.47
CA GLY A 196 1.08 -6.85 10.54
C GLY A 196 2.26 -7.81 10.38
N TYR A 197 3.25 -7.43 9.58
CA TYR A 197 4.53 -8.13 9.58
C TYR A 197 5.23 -7.93 10.93
N SER A 198 5.55 -9.02 11.62
CA SER A 198 6.51 -8.95 12.73
C SER A 198 7.82 -8.40 12.18
N THR A 199 8.27 -7.25 12.65
CA THR A 199 9.56 -6.65 12.25
C THR A 199 10.79 -7.42 12.78
N LEU A 200 10.65 -8.73 13.00
CA LEU A 200 11.75 -9.66 13.24
C LEU A 200 12.15 -10.32 11.92
N GLY A 201 12.95 -9.59 11.13
CA GLY A 201 13.76 -10.18 10.06
C GLY A 201 13.51 -9.64 8.66
N GLN A 202 13.95 -8.41 8.39
CA GLN A 202 14.63 -7.98 7.15
C GLN A 202 15.57 -6.82 7.47
#